data_AF-A0A7W0YA10-F1
#
_entry.id   AF-A0A7W0YA10-F1
#
_cell.length_a   1.000
_cell.length_b   1.000
_cell.length_c   1.000
_cell.angle_alpha   90.00
_cell.angle_beta   90.00
_cell.angle_gamma   90.00
#
_symmetry.space_group_name_H-M   'P 1'
#
loop_
_entity.id
_entity.type
_entity.pdbx_description
1 polymer ?
#
loop_
_entity_poly.entity_id
_entity_poly.type
_entity_poly.pdbx_seq_one_letter_code
_entity_poly.pdbx_strand_id
1 'polypeptide(L)'
;MPLTLIDAFSRYLNRCEALVEPDGKHVHRILDSAFMEFGLPVAIRSDGRPFASTGPARLTELSVWLLRLGIRIEIIDPGKPQQNGRLESSHRTLKAETASPPGDHCVSARDF
;
A
#
# COMPACT_ATOMS: atom_id res chain seq x y z
N MET A 1 10.20 2.37 1.39
CA MET A 1 9.18 1.71 2.25
C MET A 1 8.12 1.16 1.30
N PRO A 2 7.68 -0.10 1.39
CA PRO A 2 6.72 -0.64 0.44
C PRO A 2 5.33 -0.01 0.61
N LEU A 3 4.58 0.15 -0.49
CA LEU A 3 3.15 0.40 -0.46
C LEU A 3 2.46 -0.96 -0.39
N THR A 4 1.56 -1.12 0.57
CA THR A 4 0.85 -2.37 0.79
C THR A 4 -0.64 -2.08 0.82
N LEU A 5 -1.37 -2.66 -0.13
CA LEU A 5 -2.81 -2.54 -0.26
C LEU A 5 -3.46 -3.86 0.14
N ILE A 6 -4.26 -3.83 1.21
CA ILE A 6 -4.94 -5.00 1.76
C ILE A 6 -6.44 -4.73 1.78
N ASP A 7 -7.21 -5.72 1.35
CA ASP A 7 -8.65 -5.66 1.48
C ASP A 7 -9.08 -5.83 2.95
N ALA A 8 -9.90 -4.88 3.41
CA ALA A 8 -10.35 -4.80 4.79
C ALA A 8 -11.41 -5.85 5.13
N PHE A 9 -12.05 -6.51 4.16
CA PHE A 9 -13.00 -7.57 4.45
C PHE A 9 -12.31 -8.94 4.44
N SER A 10 -11.82 -9.36 3.28
CA SER A 10 -11.22 -10.66 2.98
C SER A 10 -9.81 -10.86 3.53
N ARG A 11 -9.10 -9.77 3.90
CA ARG A 11 -7.67 -9.79 4.27
C ARG A 11 -6.74 -10.13 3.10
N TYR A 12 -7.25 -10.15 1.86
CA TYR A 12 -6.44 -10.41 0.69
C TYR A 12 -5.43 -9.28 0.44
N LEU A 13 -4.18 -9.65 0.12
CA LEU A 13 -3.13 -8.70 -0.23
C LEU A 13 -3.27 -8.37 -1.72
N ASN A 14 -4.01 -7.30 -2.04
CA ASN A 14 -4.25 -6.87 -3.42
C ASN A 14 -2.93 -6.48 -4.11
N ARG A 15 -2.08 -5.70 -3.42
CA ARG A 15 -0.77 -5.27 -3.94
C ARG A 15 0.24 -5.08 -2.81
N CYS A 16 1.50 -5.42 -3.09
CA CYS A 16 2.64 -5.04 -2.28
C CYS A 16 3.80 -4.68 -3.21
N GLU A 17 4.11 -3.39 -3.31
CA GLU A 17 5.12 -2.89 -4.25
C GLU A 17 6.15 -2.04 -3.51
N ALA A 18 7.42 -2.22 -3.85
CA ALA A 18 8.50 -1.45 -3.28
C ALA A 18 8.47 -0.03 -3.86
N LEU A 19 8.23 0.98 -3.01
CA LEU A 19 8.38 2.38 -3.42
C LEU A 19 9.78 2.86 -3.10
N VAL A 20 10.48 3.28 -4.16
CA VAL A 20 11.75 4.00 -4.08
C VAL A 20 11.52 5.38 -3.45
N GLU A 21 10.43 6.05 -3.82
CA GLU A 21 9.99 7.32 -3.24
C GLU A 21 8.48 7.29 -2.93
N PRO A 22 8.03 7.70 -1.71
CA PRO A 22 6.62 7.73 -1.34
C PRO A 22 5.90 8.97 -1.90
N ASP A 23 6.08 9.26 -3.19
CA ASP A 23 5.43 10.38 -3.86
C ASP A 23 4.00 10.02 -4.31
N GLY A 24 3.16 11.03 -4.48
CA GLY A 24 1.76 10.84 -4.88
C GLY A 24 1.58 10.25 -6.28
N LYS A 25 2.53 10.42 -7.20
CA LYS A 25 2.42 9.97 -8.61
C LYS A 25 2.67 8.46 -8.72
N HIS A 26 3.65 7.94 -8.00
CA HIS A 26 3.91 6.50 -7.94
C HIS A 26 2.77 5.78 -7.24
N VAL A 27 2.30 6.30 -6.10
CA VAL A 27 1.14 5.74 -5.40
C VAL A 27 -0.11 5.78 -6.29
N HIS A 28 -0.34 6.88 -7.03
CA HIS A 28 -1.44 6.98 -7.98
C HIS A 28 -1.41 5.86 -9.02
N ARG A 29 -0.27 5.63 -9.69
CA ARG A 29 -0.14 4.58 -10.71
C ARG A 29 -0.40 3.17 -10.16
N ILE A 30 0.10 2.88 -8.96
CA ILE A 30 -0.10 1.57 -8.33
C ILE A 30 -1.58 1.36 -7.98
N LEU A 31 -2.24 2.39 -7.43
CA LEU A 31 -3.65 2.31 -7.09
C LEU A 31 -4.54 2.21 -8.33
N ASP A 32 -4.23 2.95 -9.39
CA ASP A 32 -4.97 2.89 -10.66
C ASP A 32 -4.92 1.46 -11.26
N SER A 33 -3.73 0.87 -11.32
CA SER A 33 -3.55 -0.54 -11.73
C SER A 33 -4.31 -1.51 -10.83
N ALA A 34 -4.23 -1.33 -9.50
CA ALA A 34 -4.96 -2.16 -8.55
C ALA A 34 -6.48 -2.05 -8.70
N PHE A 35 -7.01 -0.85 -8.96
CA PHE A 35 -8.45 -0.63 -9.15
C PHE A 35 -8.95 -1.23 -10.47
N MET A 36 -8.11 -1.27 -11.51
CA MET A 36 -8.43 -1.97 -12.75
C MET A 36 -8.49 -3.50 -12.56
N GLU A 37 -7.63 -4.06 -11.70
CA GLU A 37 -7.59 -5.51 -11.46
C GLU A 37 -8.64 -5.99 -10.45
N PHE A 38 -8.85 -5.25 -9.36
CA PHE A 38 -9.67 -5.67 -8.22
C PHE A 38 -10.98 -4.88 -8.06
N GLY A 39 -11.19 -3.85 -8.89
CA GLY A 39 -12.33 -2.94 -8.78
C GLY A 39 -12.12 -1.78 -7.80
N LEU A 40 -13.08 -0.84 -7.80
CA LEU A 40 -13.02 0.34 -6.94
C LEU A 40 -13.53 0.03 -5.52
N PRO A 41 -12.75 0.36 -4.47
CA PRO A 41 -13.20 0.18 -3.10
C PRO A 41 -14.20 1.28 -2.70
N VAL A 42 -15.04 1.00 -1.70
CA VAL A 42 -15.94 2.02 -1.10
C VAL A 42 -15.18 3.04 -0.23
N ALA A 43 -14.05 2.63 0.36
CA ALA A 43 -13.24 3.47 1.22
C ALA A 43 -11.77 3.01 1.22
N ILE A 44 -10.86 3.96 1.40
CA ILE A 44 -9.44 3.72 1.60
C ILE A 44 -9.02 4.33 2.93
N ARG A 45 -8.35 3.51 3.74
CA ARG A 45 -7.76 3.95 5.01
C ARG A 45 -6.25 4.10 4.86
N SER A 46 -5.71 5.25 5.28
CA SER A 46 -4.28 5.56 5.17
C SER A 46 -3.73 6.30 6.39
N ASP A 47 -2.43 6.15 6.63
CA ASP A 47 -1.63 6.70 7.73
C ASP A 47 -1.00 8.07 7.48
N GLY A 48 -1.41 8.76 6.41
CA GLY A 48 -1.08 10.17 6.18
C GLY A 48 -0.57 10.41 4.78
N ARG A 49 0.62 11.02 4.64
CA ARG A 49 1.21 11.27 3.32
C ARG A 49 1.41 9.94 2.56
N PRO A 50 1.18 9.89 1.23
CA PRO A 50 0.82 10.98 0.32
C PRO A 50 -0.70 11.23 0.17
N PHE A 51 -1.54 10.59 0.97
CA PHE A 51 -3.00 10.69 0.91
C PHE A 51 -3.56 11.89 1.69
N ALA A 52 -2.77 12.44 2.61
CA ALA A 52 -3.13 13.64 3.37
C ALA A 52 -1.97 14.63 3.46
N SER A 53 -2.25 15.91 3.25
CA SER A 53 -1.28 17.00 3.49
C SER A 53 -1.38 17.52 4.94
N THR A 54 -0.40 18.33 5.34
CA THR A 54 -0.42 19.06 6.63
C THR A 54 -1.14 20.41 6.55
N GLY A 55 -1.69 20.76 5.39
CA GLY A 55 -2.41 22.02 5.18
C GLY A 55 -3.86 21.98 5.68
N PRO A 56 -4.55 23.13 5.73
CA PRO A 56 -5.98 23.18 6.01
C PRO A 56 -6.73 22.28 5.01
N ALA A 57 -7.68 21.48 5.53
CA ALA A 57 -8.40 20.41 4.84
C ALA A 57 -7.62 19.12 4.50
N ARG A 58 -6.30 19.03 4.76
CA ARG A 58 -5.47 17.82 4.58
C ARG A 58 -5.53 17.21 3.17
N LEU A 59 -5.89 17.97 2.13
CA LEU A 59 -6.02 17.46 0.77
C LEU A 59 -4.66 17.41 0.04
N THR A 60 -4.45 16.33 -0.73
CA THR A 60 -3.42 16.17 -1.77
C THR A 60 -4.07 15.91 -3.13
N GLU A 61 -3.35 16.06 -4.24
CA GLU A 61 -3.85 15.70 -5.58
C GLU A 61 -4.39 14.25 -5.62
N LEU A 62 -3.68 13.33 -4.96
CA LEU A 62 -4.08 11.94 -4.82
C LEU A 62 -5.42 11.81 -4.09
N SER A 63 -5.61 12.55 -2.99
CA SER A 63 -6.88 12.54 -2.25
C SER A 63 -8.04 13.09 -3.08
N VAL A 64 -7.81 14.13 -3.88
CA VAL A 64 -8.84 14.71 -4.74
C VAL A 64 -9.23 13.73 -5.83
N TRP A 65 -8.27 13.01 -6.42
CA TRP A 65 -8.55 11.96 -7.40
C TRP A 65 -9.41 10.84 -6.81
N LEU A 66 -9.08 10.35 -5.61
CA LEU A 66 -9.88 9.33 -4.93
C LEU A 66 -11.32 9.80 -4.65
N LEU A 67 -11.48 11.05 -4.20
CA LEU A 67 -12.80 11.64 -3.98
C LEU A 67 -13.61 11.74 -5.28
N ARG A 68 -12.97 12.06 -6.41
CA ARG A 68 -13.64 12.08 -7.73
C ARG A 68 -14.11 10.70 -8.19
N LEU A 69 -13.42 9.65 -7.77
CA LEU A 69 -13.85 8.26 -8.00
C LEU A 69 -14.99 7.82 -7.06
N GLY A 70 -15.42 8.68 -6.13
CA GLY A 70 -16.42 8.34 -5.12
C GLY A 70 -15.89 7.52 -3.95
N ILE A 71 -14.55 7.41 -3.81
CA ILE A 71 -13.90 6.64 -2.77
C ILE A 71 -13.79 7.51 -1.50
N ARG A 72 -14.29 7.01 -0.37
CA ARG A 72 -14.13 7.69 0.92
C ARG A 72 -12.70 7.54 1.45
N ILE A 73 -12.10 8.64 1.89
CA ILE A 73 -10.76 8.63 2.49
C ILE A 73 -10.88 8.69 4.01
N GLU A 74 -10.31 7.68 4.67
CA GLU A 74 -10.24 7.58 6.13
C GLU A 74 -8.78 7.75 6.57
N ILE A 75 -8.45 8.89 7.18
CA ILE A 75 -7.10 9.10 7.71
C ILE A 75 -7.08 8.68 9.17
N ILE A 76 -6.14 7.80 9.53
CA ILE A 76 -5.99 7.38 10.94
C ILE A 76 -5.50 8.54 11.80
N ASP A 77 -5.83 8.49 13.09
CA ASP A 77 -5.35 9.50 14.04
C ASP A 77 -3.83 9.40 14.22
N PRO A 78 -3.12 10.54 14.26
CA PRO A 78 -1.69 10.54 14.56
C PRO A 78 -1.46 9.89 15.93
N GLY A 79 -0.55 8.91 15.98
CA GLY A 79 -0.22 8.19 17.21
C GLY A 79 -1.10 6.98 17.53
N LYS A 80 -1.99 6.53 16.62
CA LYS A 80 -2.76 5.28 16.75
C LYS A 80 -2.34 4.20 15.74
N PRO A 81 -1.09 3.70 15.78
CA PRO A 81 -0.62 2.64 14.88
C PRO A 81 -1.41 1.33 15.03
N GLN A 82 -2.16 1.14 16.13
CA GLN A 82 -3.08 0.02 16.30
C GLN A 82 -4.16 -0.04 15.20
N GLN A 83 -4.54 1.10 14.59
CA GLN A 83 -5.48 1.11 13.46
C GLN A 83 -4.85 0.54 12.17
N ASN A 84 -3.51 0.53 12.10
CA ASN A 84 -2.70 -0.17 11.10
C ASN A 84 -2.22 -1.54 11.60
N GLY A 85 -2.63 -1.99 12.78
CA GLY A 85 -2.16 -3.26 13.37
C GLY A 85 -2.44 -4.48 12.47
N ARG A 86 -3.46 -4.39 11.61
CA ARG A 86 -3.72 -5.40 10.57
C ARG A 86 -2.64 -5.41 9.49
N LEU A 87 -2.21 -4.23 9.03
CA LEU A 87 -1.14 -4.07 8.05
C LEU A 87 0.19 -4.57 8.64
N GLU A 88 0.49 -4.20 9.87
CA GLU A 88 1.68 -4.65 10.61
C GLU A 88 1.67 -6.16 10.86
N SER A 89 0.51 -6.75 11.16
CA SER A 89 0.37 -8.19 11.30
C SER A 89 0.59 -8.90 9.96
N SER A 90 0.04 -8.37 8.86
CA SER A 90 0.26 -8.90 7.51
C SER A 90 1.72 -8.77 7.07
N HIS A 91 2.40 -7.67 7.39
CA HIS A 91 3.85 -7.54 7.16
C HIS A 91 4.65 -8.54 8.00
N ARG A 92 4.22 -8.83 9.23
CA ARG A 92 4.86 -9.84 10.08
C ARG A 92 4.67 -11.26 9.50
N THR A 93 3.47 -11.60 9.04
CA THR A 93 3.21 -12.87 8.35
C THR A 93 4.02 -12.94 7.05
N LEU A 94 4.03 -11.89 6.23
CA LEU A 94 4.81 -11.87 5.00
C LEU A 94 6.31 -12.04 5.29
N LYS A 95 6.86 -11.36 6.29
CA LYS A 95 8.26 -11.53 6.69
C LYS A 95 8.56 -12.92 7.26
N ALA A 96 7.62 -13.51 8.01
CA ALA A 96 7.76 -14.86 8.54
C ALA A 96 7.73 -15.93 7.43
N GLU A 97 6.87 -15.75 6.42
CA GLU A 97 6.78 -16.63 5.25
C GLU A 97 7.90 -16.38 4.23
N THR A 98 8.54 -15.20 4.23
CA THR A 98 9.65 -14.83 3.31
C THR A 98 11.03 -15.15 3.87
N ALA A 99 11.14 -15.93 4.95
CA ALA A 99 12.43 -16.40 5.45
C ALA A 99 12.34 -17.79 6.07
N SER A 100 12.36 -18.85 5.25
CA SER A 100 13.30 -19.99 5.40
C SER A 100 13.07 -21.11 4.37
N PRO A 101 14.08 -21.48 3.56
CA PRO A 101 15.39 -20.82 3.40
C PRO A 101 15.32 -19.62 2.43
N PRO A 102 16.21 -18.61 2.57
CA PRO A 102 16.50 -17.69 1.47
C PRO A 102 17.12 -18.49 0.32
N GLY A 103 16.66 -18.25 -0.91
CA GLY A 103 17.19 -18.92 -2.09
C GLY A 103 18.68 -18.62 -2.27
N ASP A 104 19.53 -19.63 -2.12
CA ASP A 104 20.88 -19.64 -2.65
C ASP A 104 20.79 -19.60 -4.18
N HIS A 105 21.05 -18.44 -4.77
CA HIS A 105 21.42 -18.37 -6.18
C HIS A 105 22.89 -17.97 -6.30
N CYS A 106 23.75 -18.93 -5.97
CA CYS A 106 25.04 -19.10 -6.63
C CYS A 106 24.81 -19.99 -7.86
N VAL A 107 24.82 -19.42 -9.07
CA VAL A 107 25.08 -20.20 -10.29
C VAL A 107 26.13 -19.46 -11.10
N SER A 108 27.36 -19.95 -10.94
CA SER A 108 28.48 -19.73 -11.85
C SER A 108 28.19 -20.37 -13.22
N ALA A 109 28.29 -19.55 -14.27
CA ALA A 109 28.93 -19.81 -15.57
C ALA A 109 28.55 -21.04 -16.44
N ARG A 110 28.27 -20.71 -17.72
CA ARG A 110 28.66 -21.35 -19.01
C ARG A 110 27.65 -22.17 -19.84
N ASP A 111 27.53 -21.67 -21.08
CA ASP A 111 27.58 -22.30 -22.41
C ASP A 111 26.58 -23.40 -22.80
N PHE A 112 25.75 -23.08 -23.81
CA PHE A 112 25.51 -23.87 -25.02
C PHE A 112 25.24 -22.93 -26.21
#